data_AF-A0A958BFS8-F1
#
_entry.id   AF-A0A958BFS8-F1
#
_cell.length_a   1.000
_cell.length_b   1.000
_cell.length_c   1.000
_cell.angle_alpha   90.00
_cell.angle_beta   90.00
_cell.angle_gamma   90.00
#
_symmetry.space_group_name_H-M   'P 1'
#
loop_
_entity.id
_entity.type
_entity.pdbx_description
1 polymer ?
#
loop_
_entity_poly.entity_id
_entity_poly.type
_entity_poly.pdbx_seq_one_letter_code
_entity_poly.pdbx_strand_id
1 'polypeptide(L)'
;MPPTQPAGPPDIAAQLARLLAARLRPDALDGYRDQAWHWPGLVRLADAEGVAGLLRELVEREGLRPPEAERLALERERYQVLAVNTWLRAETRRIAGALSAAGVELILLKGAALALTLFRDPGLRRMGDVDLLVRPEAVPAALAALRALGYAPGQVEAHRGSRLAFENEVMLYRSAPPETLVELHWQLFDDPFYQDRLPMAWFWARTRPADLDGVAARQLEPSAQLLHLCAHLALHHGRPGHP
;
A
#
# COMPACT_ATOMS: atom_id res chain seq x y z
N MET A 1 14.46 26.25 43.80
CA MET A 1 14.08 25.77 42.45
C MET A 1 14.65 24.37 42.29
N PRO A 2 13.83 23.35 41.97
CA PRO A 2 14.39 22.05 41.61
C PRO A 2 15.12 22.20 40.27
N PRO A 3 16.26 21.51 40.07
CA PRO A 3 16.96 21.52 38.80
C PRO A 3 16.05 20.92 37.73
N THR A 4 15.86 21.63 36.62
CA THR A 4 15.30 21.08 35.39
C THR A 4 16.14 19.88 34.99
N GLN A 5 15.52 18.70 35.09
CA GLN A 5 16.07 17.45 34.57
C GLN A 5 16.43 17.67 33.09
N PRO A 6 17.62 17.24 32.62
CA PRO A 6 17.92 17.32 31.19
C PRO A 6 16.83 16.56 30.43
N ALA A 7 16.23 17.20 29.42
CA ALA A 7 15.29 16.54 28.54
C ALA A 7 15.96 15.25 28.04
N GLY A 8 15.30 14.11 28.27
CA GLY A 8 15.75 12.84 27.70
C GLY A 8 15.91 12.97 26.18
N PRO A 9 16.57 12.00 25.52
CA PRO A 9 16.69 12.02 24.06
C PRO A 9 15.30 12.25 23.44
N PRO A 10 15.19 13.10 22.40
CA PRO A 10 13.90 13.43 21.82
C PRO A 10 13.20 12.15 21.38
N ASP A 11 11.95 11.97 21.82
CA ASP A 11 11.12 10.87 21.37
C ASP A 11 10.74 11.09 19.90
N ILE A 12 11.59 10.57 19.00
CA ILE A 12 11.45 10.70 17.56
C ILE A 12 10.10 10.12 17.09
N ALA A 13 9.64 9.03 17.71
CA ALA A 13 8.37 8.41 17.36
C ALA A 13 7.20 9.32 17.74
N ALA A 14 7.22 9.94 18.92
CA ALA A 14 6.22 10.94 19.30
C ALA A 14 6.26 12.18 18.38
N GLN A 15 7.44 12.65 17.98
CA GLN A 15 7.57 13.76 17.03
C GLN A 15 6.97 13.40 15.67
N LEU A 16 7.29 12.22 15.12
CA LEU A 16 6.73 11.76 13.85
C LEU A 16 5.21 11.57 13.94
N ALA A 17 4.72 10.92 15.00
CA ALA A 17 3.29 10.70 15.22
C ALA A 17 2.52 12.03 15.30
N ARG A 18 3.07 13.07 15.95
CA ARG A 18 2.45 14.41 16.00
C ARG A 18 2.40 15.06 14.62
N LEU A 19 3.50 15.01 13.86
CA LEU A 19 3.51 15.53 12.48
C LEU A 19 2.45 14.82 11.62
N LEU A 20 2.41 13.49 11.65
CA LEU A 20 1.42 12.72 10.89
C LEU A 20 -0.01 13.01 11.35
N ALA A 21 -0.25 13.17 12.65
CA ALA A 21 -1.55 13.56 13.19
C ALA A 21 -2.00 14.94 12.68
N ALA A 22 -1.06 15.85 12.44
CA ALA A 22 -1.34 17.17 11.86
C ALA A 22 -2.05 17.06 10.50
N ARG A 23 -1.84 15.97 9.77
CA ARG A 23 -2.55 15.71 8.50
C ARG A 23 -4.06 15.69 8.68
N LEU A 24 -4.54 15.13 9.79
CA LEU A 24 -5.96 14.94 10.12
C LEU A 24 -6.49 16.01 11.06
N ARG A 25 -5.63 16.54 11.95
CA ARG A 25 -5.95 17.50 13.00
C ARG A 25 -4.94 18.64 12.94
N PRO A 26 -5.21 19.74 12.21
CA PRO A 26 -4.24 20.83 12.02
C PRO A 26 -3.71 21.44 13.33
N ASP A 27 -4.51 21.39 14.39
CA ASP A 27 -4.19 21.81 15.77
C ASP A 27 -3.20 20.87 16.50
N ALA A 28 -2.90 19.69 15.95
CA ALA A 28 -1.96 18.74 16.57
C ALA A 28 -0.52 19.27 16.69
N LEU A 29 -0.19 20.37 16.00
CA LEU A 29 1.10 21.04 16.07
C LEU A 29 1.07 22.35 16.88
N ASP A 30 -0.06 22.72 17.46
CA ASP A 30 -0.16 23.91 18.30
C ASP A 30 0.81 23.79 19.49
N GLY A 31 1.69 24.78 19.63
CA GLY A 31 2.76 24.77 20.63
C GLY A 31 3.95 23.83 20.34
N TYR A 32 3.94 23.10 19.21
CA TYR A 32 5.02 22.17 18.83
C TYR A 32 5.80 22.58 17.59
N ARG A 33 5.34 23.57 16.82
CA ARG A 33 6.04 24.02 15.59
C ARG A 33 7.48 24.46 15.86
N ASP A 34 7.70 25.17 16.97
CA ASP A 34 9.00 25.73 17.35
C ASP A 34 9.85 24.78 18.22
N GLN A 35 9.42 23.52 18.40
CA GLN A 35 10.20 22.56 19.19
C GLN A 35 11.51 22.17 18.49
N ALA A 36 12.44 21.61 19.26
CA ALA A 36 13.65 21.00 18.70
C ALA A 36 13.31 19.68 17.98
N TRP A 37 13.18 19.75 16.66
CA TRP A 37 12.95 18.60 15.80
C TRP A 37 14.23 17.79 15.56
N HIS A 38 14.17 16.47 15.78
CA HIS A 38 15.29 15.58 15.51
C HIS A 38 15.25 15.08 14.05
N TRP A 39 15.53 15.97 13.10
CA TRP A 39 15.39 15.73 11.66
C TRP A 39 16.06 14.46 11.12
N PRO A 40 17.33 14.15 11.46
CA PRO A 40 17.95 12.92 10.95
C PRO A 40 17.21 11.66 11.39
N GLY A 41 16.66 11.69 12.62
CA GLY A 41 15.87 10.58 13.17
C GLY A 41 14.48 10.50 12.55
N LEU A 42 13.83 11.64 12.35
CA LEU A 42 12.51 11.72 11.72
C LEU A 42 12.54 11.20 10.29
N VAL A 43 13.53 11.61 9.48
CA VAL A 43 13.64 11.14 8.09
C VAL A 43 13.92 9.63 8.05
N ARG A 44 14.85 9.12 8.86
CA ARG A 44 15.12 7.68 8.91
C ARG A 44 13.91 6.87 9.37
N LEU A 45 13.20 7.32 10.40
CA LEU A 45 12.02 6.63 10.88
C LEU A 45 10.89 6.69 9.86
N ALA A 46 10.64 7.86 9.27
CA ALA A 46 9.61 7.99 8.23
C ALA A 46 9.92 7.15 6.99
N ASP A 47 11.19 7.02 6.61
CA ASP A 47 11.62 6.12 5.54
C ASP A 47 11.38 4.65 5.88
N ALA A 48 11.76 4.22 7.10
CA ALA A 48 11.55 2.86 7.59
C ALA A 48 10.07 2.48 7.68
N GLU A 49 9.22 3.42 8.12
CA GLU A 49 7.77 3.24 8.25
C GLU A 49 7.01 3.49 6.93
N GLY A 50 7.71 3.83 5.83
CA GLY A 50 7.08 4.07 4.53
C GLY A 50 6.20 5.33 4.45
N VAL A 51 6.44 6.31 5.34
CA VAL A 51 5.68 7.57 5.46
C VAL A 51 6.52 8.81 5.15
N ALA A 52 7.70 8.66 4.53
CA ALA A 52 8.58 9.76 4.14
C ALA A 52 7.89 10.78 3.20
N GLY A 53 7.12 10.31 2.22
CA GLY A 53 6.30 11.18 1.37
C GLY A 53 5.29 12.03 2.15
N LEU A 54 4.65 11.45 3.18
CA LEU A 54 3.74 12.19 4.07
C LEU A 54 4.51 13.21 4.92
N LEU A 55 5.67 12.85 5.45
CA LEU A 55 6.54 13.76 6.20
C LEU A 55 6.94 14.96 5.32
N ARG A 56 7.33 14.73 4.05
CA ARG A 56 7.68 15.78 3.09
C ARG A 56 6.51 16.74 2.86
N GLU A 57 5.32 16.22 2.59
CA GLU A 57 4.11 17.03 2.41
C GLU A 57 3.83 17.90 3.64
N LEU A 58 3.96 17.34 4.83
CA LEU A 58 3.70 18.04 6.09
C LEU A 58 4.76 19.10 6.39
N VAL A 59 6.03 18.83 6.14
CA VAL A 59 7.11 19.82 6.27
C VAL A 59 6.82 21.06 5.42
N GLU A 60 6.40 20.84 4.16
CA GLU A 60 6.06 21.92 3.24
C GLU A 60 4.81 22.68 3.70
N ARG A 61 3.73 21.94 3.99
CA ARG A 61 2.43 22.50 4.39
C ARG A 61 2.48 23.31 5.69
N GLU A 62 3.25 22.84 6.66
CA GLU A 62 3.39 23.49 7.98
C GLU A 62 4.52 24.52 8.02
N GLY A 63 5.21 24.76 6.89
CA GLY A 63 6.27 25.75 6.79
C GLY A 63 7.53 25.39 7.60
N LEU A 64 7.72 24.11 7.93
CA LEU A 64 8.91 23.65 8.66
C LEU A 64 10.16 23.72 7.77
N ARG A 65 11.33 23.75 8.41
CA ARG A 65 12.63 23.94 7.74
C ARG A 65 13.64 22.89 8.25
N PRO A 66 13.58 21.64 7.76
CA PRO A 66 14.66 20.68 8.00
C PRO A 66 15.99 21.21 7.43
N PRO A 67 17.13 20.80 7.99
CA PRO A 67 18.43 21.05 7.40
C PRO A 67 18.51 20.50 5.97
N GLU A 68 19.46 21.00 5.21
CA GLU A 68 19.58 20.71 3.78
C GLU A 68 19.72 19.20 3.48
N ALA A 69 20.50 18.48 4.28
CA ALA A 69 20.71 17.05 4.10
C ALA A 69 19.39 16.26 4.18
N GLU A 70 18.56 16.53 5.19
CA GLU A 70 17.27 15.87 5.38
C GLU A 70 16.23 16.30 4.33
N ARG A 71 16.24 17.58 3.91
CA ARG A 71 15.41 18.04 2.80
C ARG A 71 15.75 17.31 1.51
N LEU A 72 17.04 17.16 1.19
CA LEU A 72 17.49 16.44 -0.01
C LEU A 72 17.17 14.94 0.08
N ALA A 73 17.26 14.34 1.27
CA ALA A 73 16.87 12.95 1.48
C ALA A 73 15.37 12.72 1.20
N LEU A 74 14.50 13.61 1.68
CA LEU A 74 13.06 13.56 1.40
C LEU A 74 12.74 13.76 -0.10
N GLU A 75 13.43 14.68 -0.78
CA GLU A 75 13.25 14.85 -2.23
C GLU A 75 13.72 13.64 -3.03
N ARG A 76 14.86 13.05 -2.67
CA ARG A 76 15.36 11.83 -3.31
C ARG A 76 14.35 10.68 -3.16
N GLU A 77 13.81 10.50 -1.96
CA GLU A 77 12.78 9.49 -1.69
C GLU A 77 11.55 9.72 -2.58
N ARG A 78 11.06 10.97 -2.64
CA ARG A 78 9.91 11.32 -3.48
C ARG A 78 10.14 10.96 -4.95
N TYR A 79 11.32 11.27 -5.50
CA TYR A 79 11.63 10.92 -6.88
C TYR A 79 11.70 9.40 -7.12
N GLN A 80 12.21 8.64 -6.14
CA GLN A 80 12.21 7.17 -6.21
C GLN A 80 10.78 6.62 -6.19
N VAL A 81 9.93 7.10 -5.27
CA VAL A 81 8.52 6.69 -5.20
C VAL A 81 7.78 7.07 -6.47
N LEU A 82 8.00 8.28 -6.99
CA LEU A 82 7.39 8.72 -8.24
C LEU A 82 7.77 7.82 -9.41
N ALA A 83 9.05 7.45 -9.54
CA ALA A 83 9.53 6.58 -10.60
C ALA A 83 8.88 5.18 -10.51
N VAL A 84 8.88 4.59 -9.31
CA VAL A 84 8.28 3.27 -9.06
C VAL A 84 6.77 3.29 -9.30
N ASN A 85 6.05 4.27 -8.75
CA ASN A 85 4.60 4.35 -8.91
C ASN A 85 4.20 4.65 -10.35
N THR A 86 4.99 5.43 -11.10
CA THR A 86 4.76 5.63 -12.54
C THR A 86 4.89 4.32 -13.31
N TRP A 87 5.91 3.52 -13.00
CA TRP A 87 6.07 2.19 -13.58
C TRP A 87 4.90 1.27 -13.21
N LEU A 88 4.60 1.14 -11.91
CA LEU A 88 3.53 0.27 -11.43
C LEU A 88 2.17 0.68 -12.00
N ARG A 89 1.91 1.98 -12.21
CA ARG A 89 0.69 2.47 -12.86
C ARG A 89 0.58 1.96 -14.29
N ALA A 90 1.65 2.10 -15.08
CA ALA A 90 1.69 1.64 -16.47
C ALA A 90 1.55 0.11 -16.56
N GLU A 91 2.22 -0.63 -15.67
CA GLU A 91 2.16 -2.09 -15.65
C GLU A 91 0.79 -2.59 -15.17
N THR A 92 0.19 -1.94 -14.17
CA THR A 92 -1.19 -2.26 -13.71
C THR A 92 -2.19 -2.04 -14.84
N ARG A 93 -2.07 -0.95 -15.61
CA ARG A 93 -2.89 -0.72 -16.81
C ARG A 93 -2.73 -1.83 -17.84
N ARG A 94 -1.49 -2.27 -18.11
CA ARG A 94 -1.19 -3.36 -19.04
C ARG A 94 -1.82 -4.68 -18.57
N ILE A 95 -1.71 -5.00 -17.29
CA ILE A 95 -2.33 -6.17 -16.68
C ILE A 95 -3.86 -6.10 -16.77
N ALA A 96 -4.45 -4.97 -16.38
CA ALA A 96 -5.88 -4.76 -16.40
C ALA A 96 -6.46 -4.91 -17.82
N GLY A 97 -5.76 -4.41 -18.84
CA GLY A 97 -6.15 -4.59 -20.24
C GLY A 97 -6.15 -6.06 -20.67
N ALA A 98 -5.13 -6.83 -20.28
CA ALA A 98 -5.05 -8.26 -20.60
C ALA A 98 -6.13 -9.08 -19.87
N LEU A 99 -6.40 -8.77 -18.60
CA LEU A 99 -7.47 -9.40 -17.83
C LEU A 99 -8.85 -9.08 -18.43
N SER A 100 -9.09 -7.81 -18.78
CA SER A 100 -10.32 -7.40 -19.44
C SER A 100 -10.52 -8.11 -20.79
N ALA A 101 -9.47 -8.27 -21.60
CA ALA A 101 -9.54 -9.00 -22.86
C ALA A 101 -9.83 -10.49 -22.67
N ALA A 102 -9.46 -11.06 -21.52
CA ALA A 102 -9.78 -12.42 -21.12
C ALA A 102 -11.16 -12.56 -20.44
N GLY A 103 -11.96 -11.48 -20.37
CA GLY A 103 -13.26 -11.48 -19.70
C GLY A 103 -13.19 -11.54 -18.17
N VAL A 104 -12.04 -11.19 -17.58
CA VAL A 104 -11.83 -11.22 -16.13
C VAL A 104 -12.11 -9.84 -15.54
N GLU A 105 -13.13 -9.77 -14.68
CA GLU A 105 -13.41 -8.59 -13.84
C GLU A 105 -12.38 -8.53 -12.70
N LEU A 106 -11.77 -7.36 -12.51
CA LEU A 106 -10.75 -7.13 -11.47
C LEU A 106 -11.16 -6.00 -10.51
N ILE A 107 -10.80 -6.17 -9.24
CA ILE A 107 -10.82 -5.12 -8.22
C ILE A 107 -9.37 -4.81 -7.86
N LEU A 108 -8.97 -3.54 -7.94
CA LEU A 108 -7.71 -3.06 -7.40
C LEU A 108 -7.81 -3.02 -5.87
N LEU A 109 -6.78 -3.53 -5.19
CA LEU A 109 -6.71 -3.55 -3.72
C LEU A 109 -5.60 -2.63 -3.19
N LYS A 110 -5.57 -2.47 -1.86
CA LYS A 110 -4.53 -1.81 -1.07
C LYS A 110 -3.92 -0.55 -1.74
N GLY A 111 -2.62 -0.58 -1.99
CA GLY A 111 -1.86 0.52 -2.58
C GLY A 111 -2.29 0.82 -4.01
N ALA A 112 -2.58 -0.18 -4.82
CA ALA A 112 -3.03 0.01 -6.20
C ALA A 112 -4.37 0.76 -6.27
N ALA A 113 -5.32 0.41 -5.39
CA ALA A 113 -6.60 1.13 -5.28
C ALA A 113 -6.39 2.60 -4.90
N LEU A 114 -5.52 2.87 -3.92
CA LEU A 114 -5.39 4.20 -3.33
C LEU A 114 -4.41 5.11 -4.13
N ALA A 115 -3.21 4.64 -4.43
CA ALA A 115 -2.16 5.42 -5.10
C ALA A 115 -2.45 5.66 -6.58
N LEU A 116 -3.01 4.67 -7.28
CA LEU A 116 -3.16 4.77 -8.73
C LEU A 116 -4.47 5.44 -9.15
N THR A 117 -5.43 5.57 -8.23
CA THR A 117 -6.77 6.13 -8.53
C THR A 117 -7.20 7.30 -7.64
N LEU A 118 -6.66 7.45 -6.42
CA LEU A 118 -7.11 8.46 -5.45
C LEU A 118 -6.07 9.51 -5.06
N PHE A 119 -4.78 9.16 -4.95
CA PHE A 119 -3.75 10.13 -4.62
C PHE A 119 -3.47 11.05 -5.81
N ARG A 120 -3.61 12.36 -5.60
CA ARG A 120 -3.25 13.38 -6.61
C ARG A 120 -1.75 13.45 -6.84
N ASP A 121 -0.95 13.25 -5.80
CA ASP A 121 0.50 13.16 -5.88
C ASP A 121 0.92 11.68 -5.68
N PRO A 122 1.32 10.98 -6.76
CA PRO A 122 1.79 9.60 -6.66
C PRO A 122 3.10 9.48 -5.87
N GLY A 123 3.82 10.56 -5.56
CA GLY A 123 5.02 10.55 -4.71
C GLY A 123 4.75 10.36 -3.21
N LEU A 124 3.48 10.31 -2.77
CA LEU A 124 3.14 10.29 -1.34
C LEU A 124 3.11 8.91 -0.71
N ARG A 125 2.81 7.87 -1.49
CA ARG A 125 2.63 6.51 -0.99
C ARG A 125 3.60 5.59 -1.70
N ARG A 126 4.58 5.07 -0.96
CA ARG A 126 5.46 4.00 -1.46
C ARG A 126 4.63 2.76 -1.79
N MET A 127 4.88 2.18 -2.95
CA MET A 127 4.36 0.87 -3.37
C MET A 127 5.52 -0.03 -3.79
N GLY A 128 5.39 -1.33 -3.55
CA GLY A 128 6.35 -2.34 -4.02
C GLY A 128 5.75 -3.36 -4.98
N ASP A 129 4.42 -3.40 -5.08
CA ASP A 129 3.63 -4.47 -5.63
C ASP A 129 2.28 -3.97 -6.19
N VAL A 130 1.59 -4.86 -6.89
CA VAL A 130 0.23 -4.64 -7.40
C VAL A 130 -0.70 -5.71 -6.86
N ASP A 131 -1.62 -5.32 -5.99
CA ASP A 131 -2.67 -6.19 -5.45
C ASP A 131 -3.93 -6.17 -6.31
N LEU A 132 -4.32 -7.34 -6.81
CA LEU A 132 -5.49 -7.53 -7.66
C LEU A 132 -6.40 -8.59 -7.06
N LEU A 133 -7.70 -8.33 -7.00
CA LEU A 133 -8.71 -9.32 -6.63
C LEU A 133 -9.53 -9.71 -7.86
N VAL A 134 -9.63 -11.02 -8.09
CA VAL A 134 -10.51 -11.64 -9.08
C VAL A 134 -11.45 -12.63 -8.41
N ARG A 135 -12.51 -13.04 -9.10
CA ARG A 135 -13.37 -14.10 -8.57
C ARG A 135 -12.65 -15.46 -8.61
N PRO A 136 -12.88 -16.37 -7.66
CA PRO A 136 -12.24 -17.69 -7.65
C PRO A 136 -12.37 -18.45 -8.98
N GLU A 137 -13.51 -18.33 -9.66
CA GLU A 137 -13.79 -19.02 -10.91
C GLU A 137 -12.99 -18.43 -12.09
N ALA A 138 -12.56 -17.18 -11.97
CA ALA A 138 -11.77 -16.46 -12.97
C ALA A 138 -10.25 -16.63 -12.78
N VAL A 139 -9.79 -17.19 -11.67
CA VAL A 139 -8.35 -17.39 -11.36
C VAL A 139 -7.61 -18.12 -12.49
N PRO A 140 -8.13 -19.23 -13.08
CA PRO A 140 -7.43 -19.90 -14.17
C PRO A 140 -7.21 -19.00 -15.40
N ALA A 141 -8.21 -18.19 -15.77
CA ALA A 141 -8.14 -17.26 -16.89
C ALA A 141 -7.18 -16.10 -16.58
N ALA A 142 -7.24 -15.55 -15.36
CA ALA A 142 -6.34 -14.50 -14.89
C ALA A 142 -4.87 -14.94 -14.93
N LEU A 143 -4.58 -16.15 -14.43
CA LEU A 143 -3.24 -16.73 -14.46
C LEU A 143 -2.75 -17.01 -15.88
N ALA A 144 -3.63 -17.41 -16.80
CA ALA A 144 -3.25 -17.56 -18.21
C ALA A 144 -2.87 -16.21 -18.84
N ALA A 145 -3.66 -15.16 -18.60
CA ALA A 145 -3.38 -13.82 -19.09
C ALA A 145 -2.07 -13.25 -18.50
N LEU A 146 -1.86 -13.38 -17.19
CA LEU A 146 -0.63 -12.92 -16.53
C LEU A 146 0.61 -13.69 -17.02
N ARG A 147 0.50 -15.00 -17.23
CA ARG A 147 1.59 -15.78 -17.86
C ARG A 147 1.94 -15.31 -19.26
N ALA A 148 0.94 -14.96 -20.08
CA ALA A 148 1.18 -14.38 -21.40
C ALA A 148 1.89 -13.01 -21.33
N LEU A 149 1.74 -12.28 -20.22
CA LEU A 149 2.48 -11.05 -19.93
C LEU A 149 3.87 -11.29 -19.33
N GLY A 150 4.29 -12.54 -19.14
CA GLY A 150 5.61 -12.91 -18.62
C GLY A 150 5.68 -13.00 -17.09
N TYR A 151 4.54 -13.08 -16.40
CA TYR A 151 4.48 -13.33 -14.97
C TYR A 151 4.48 -14.83 -14.66
N ALA A 152 5.23 -15.23 -13.64
CA ALA A 152 5.29 -16.60 -13.16
C ALA A 152 5.18 -16.64 -11.63
N PRO A 153 4.57 -17.69 -11.06
CA PRO A 153 4.51 -17.83 -9.61
C PRO A 153 5.90 -18.04 -9.03
N GLY A 154 6.18 -17.40 -7.89
CA GLY A 154 7.45 -17.58 -7.17
C GLY A 154 7.61 -19.00 -6.60
N GLN A 155 6.51 -19.75 -6.46
CA GLN A 155 6.49 -21.12 -5.96
C GLN A 155 5.62 -22.02 -6.85
N VAL A 156 6.14 -23.22 -7.14
CA VAL A 156 5.41 -24.26 -7.86
C VAL A 156 4.40 -24.93 -6.92
N GLU A 157 3.17 -25.15 -7.40
CA GLU A 157 2.16 -25.88 -6.63
C GLU A 157 2.61 -27.33 -6.38
N ALA A 158 2.45 -27.81 -5.15
CA ALA A 158 2.71 -29.23 -4.83
C ALA A 158 1.72 -30.16 -5.55
N HIS A 159 0.45 -29.74 -5.67
CA HIS A 159 -0.59 -30.46 -6.40
C HIS A 159 -1.42 -29.45 -7.19
N ARG A 160 -1.81 -29.80 -8.43
CA ARG A 160 -2.60 -28.91 -9.29
C ARG A 160 -3.88 -28.46 -8.57
N GLY A 161 -4.04 -27.16 -8.36
CA GLY A 161 -5.23 -26.58 -7.73
C GLY A 161 -5.23 -26.60 -6.20
N SER A 162 -4.18 -27.11 -5.54
CA SER A 162 -4.08 -27.05 -4.07
C SER A 162 -4.08 -25.61 -3.57
N ARG A 163 -3.43 -24.71 -4.32
CA ARG A 163 -3.37 -23.29 -3.99
C ARG A 163 -4.75 -22.64 -3.92
N LEU A 164 -5.57 -22.81 -4.96
CA LEU A 164 -6.93 -22.26 -4.99
C LEU A 164 -7.81 -22.80 -3.83
N ALA A 165 -7.52 -24.00 -3.35
CA ALA A 165 -8.28 -24.64 -2.27
C ALA A 165 -7.86 -24.19 -0.86
N PHE A 166 -6.62 -23.75 -0.67
CA PHE A 166 -6.05 -23.55 0.67
C PHE A 166 -5.38 -22.19 0.89
N GLU A 167 -5.17 -21.40 -0.16
CA GLU A 167 -4.58 -20.06 -0.11
C GLU A 167 -5.65 -19.03 -0.50
N ASN A 168 -5.39 -17.76 -0.19
CA ASN A 168 -6.23 -16.62 -0.59
C ASN A 168 -5.71 -15.89 -1.84
N GLU A 169 -4.44 -16.11 -2.20
CA GLU A 169 -3.70 -15.36 -3.20
C GLU A 169 -2.55 -16.16 -3.82
N VAL A 170 -1.94 -15.61 -4.87
CA VAL A 170 -0.67 -16.07 -5.43
C VAL A 170 0.23 -14.89 -5.78
N MET A 171 1.49 -14.98 -5.35
CA MET A 171 2.54 -14.03 -5.72
C MET A 171 3.13 -14.38 -7.08
N LEU A 172 3.09 -13.43 -8.00
CA LEU A 172 3.54 -13.56 -9.37
C LEU A 172 4.64 -12.54 -9.66
N TYR A 173 5.76 -13.03 -10.18
CA TYR A 173 6.93 -12.23 -10.48
C TYR A 173 7.16 -12.16 -11.98
N ARG A 174 7.53 -10.98 -12.45
CA ARG A 174 8.07 -10.80 -13.79
C ARG A 174 9.58 -10.62 -13.71
N SER A 175 10.32 -11.58 -14.24
CA SER A 175 11.80 -11.60 -14.20
C SER A 175 12.47 -10.60 -15.16
N ALA A 176 11.71 -9.68 -15.76
CA ALA A 176 12.26 -8.63 -16.63
C ALA A 176 12.36 -7.33 -15.82
N PRO A 177 13.46 -6.57 -15.94
CA PRO A 177 13.62 -5.33 -15.19
C PRO A 177 12.67 -4.22 -15.71
N PRO A 178 12.15 -3.36 -14.80
CA PRO A 178 12.22 -3.53 -13.35
C PRO A 178 11.35 -4.70 -12.88
N GLU A 179 11.87 -5.47 -11.92
CA GLU A 179 11.12 -6.57 -11.32
C GLU A 179 9.79 -6.04 -10.77
N THR A 180 8.72 -6.75 -11.09
CA THR A 180 7.37 -6.38 -10.65
C THR A 180 6.73 -7.57 -9.98
N LEU A 181 6.25 -7.34 -8.76
CA LEU A 181 5.44 -8.27 -8.00
C LEU A 181 3.96 -7.94 -8.19
N VAL A 182 3.18 -8.95 -8.56
CA VAL A 182 1.72 -8.92 -8.60
C VAL A 182 1.20 -9.95 -7.62
N GLU A 183 0.39 -9.51 -6.66
CA GLU A 183 -0.39 -10.41 -5.81
C GLU A 183 -1.78 -10.58 -6.44
N LEU A 184 -2.09 -11.79 -6.90
CA LEU A 184 -3.42 -12.11 -7.43
C LEU A 184 -4.23 -12.83 -6.35
N HIS A 185 -5.20 -12.12 -5.80
CA HIS A 185 -6.11 -12.56 -4.74
C HIS A 185 -7.41 -13.13 -5.34
N TRP A 186 -7.97 -14.13 -4.66
CA TRP A 186 -9.38 -14.57 -4.84
C TRP A 186 -10.18 -14.56 -3.53
N GLN A 187 -9.50 -14.37 -2.40
CA GLN A 187 -10.09 -14.09 -1.09
C GLN A 187 -9.37 -12.89 -0.47
N LEU A 188 -10.09 -12.08 0.32
CA LEU A 188 -9.49 -10.94 1.05
C LEU A 188 -8.87 -11.32 2.39
N PHE A 189 -9.13 -12.54 2.86
CA PHE A 189 -8.73 -13.03 4.17
C PHE A 189 -8.14 -14.43 4.00
N ASP A 190 -7.06 -14.71 4.71
CA ASP A 190 -6.36 -16.00 4.72
C ASP A 190 -7.01 -17.01 5.70
N ASP A 191 -7.46 -16.54 6.86
CA ASP A 191 -8.00 -17.39 7.93
C ASP A 191 -9.48 -17.75 7.68
N PRO A 192 -9.82 -19.06 7.64
CA PRO A 192 -11.17 -19.55 7.41
C PRO A 192 -12.22 -18.96 8.35
N PHE A 193 -11.84 -18.65 9.59
CA PHE A 193 -12.75 -18.05 10.58
C PHE A 193 -13.34 -16.72 10.08
N TYR A 194 -12.53 -15.92 9.37
CA TYR A 194 -12.94 -14.64 8.79
C TYR A 194 -13.56 -14.80 7.41
N GLN A 195 -13.09 -15.74 6.58
CA GLN A 195 -13.73 -16.04 5.29
C GLN A 195 -15.23 -16.38 5.46
N ASP A 196 -15.57 -17.13 6.52
CA ASP A 196 -16.96 -17.48 6.84
C ASP A 196 -17.80 -16.28 7.33
N ARG A 197 -17.18 -15.31 8.00
CA ARG A 197 -17.88 -14.19 8.66
C ARG A 197 -17.92 -12.92 7.82
N LEU A 198 -16.99 -12.76 6.89
CA LEU A 198 -16.83 -11.61 6.02
C LEU A 198 -16.99 -12.09 4.56
N PRO A 199 -18.24 -12.37 4.12
CA PRO A 199 -18.46 -13.05 2.86
C PRO A 199 -18.00 -12.19 1.68
N MET A 200 -17.21 -12.78 0.77
CA MET A 200 -16.71 -12.11 -0.44
C MET A 200 -17.82 -11.45 -1.27
N ALA A 201 -19.01 -12.05 -1.33
CA ALA A 201 -20.17 -11.47 -2.02
C ALA A 201 -20.52 -10.06 -1.53
N TRP A 202 -20.36 -9.78 -0.22
CA TRP A 202 -20.59 -8.46 0.35
C TRP A 202 -19.59 -7.42 -0.16
N PHE A 203 -18.32 -7.80 -0.33
CA PHE A 203 -17.27 -6.93 -0.89
C PHE A 203 -17.47 -6.70 -2.37
N TRP A 204 -17.75 -7.75 -3.15
CA TRP A 204 -18.03 -7.63 -4.58
C TRP A 204 -19.22 -6.71 -4.87
N ALA A 205 -20.26 -6.76 -4.04
CA ALA A 205 -21.42 -5.87 -4.13
C ALA A 205 -21.12 -4.41 -3.74
N ARG A 206 -20.01 -4.13 -3.05
CA ARG A 206 -19.59 -2.80 -2.57
C ARG A 206 -18.33 -2.35 -3.27
N THR A 207 -18.44 -2.26 -4.58
CA THR A 207 -17.37 -1.78 -5.44
C THR A 207 -17.88 -0.66 -6.32
N ARG A 208 -17.01 0.30 -6.58
CA ARG A 208 -17.25 1.40 -7.50
C ARG A 208 -16.31 1.31 -8.71
N PRO A 209 -16.70 1.88 -9.85
CA PRO A 209 -15.81 1.98 -11.00
C PRO A 209 -14.50 2.69 -10.64
N ALA A 210 -13.42 2.22 -11.25
CA ALA A 210 -12.11 2.87 -11.27
C ALA A 210 -11.62 2.93 -12.72
N ASP A 211 -10.90 4.00 -13.05
CA ASP A 211 -10.31 4.19 -14.37
C ASP A 211 -8.78 4.17 -14.26
N LEU A 212 -8.15 3.29 -15.02
CA LEU A 212 -6.70 3.20 -15.19
C LEU A 212 -6.30 3.70 -16.58
N ASP A 213 -6.43 5.01 -16.82
CA ASP A 213 -6.17 5.72 -18.09
C ASP A 213 -7.07 5.26 -19.26
N GLY A 214 -8.33 4.90 -18.98
CA GLY A 214 -9.26 4.35 -19.97
C GLY A 214 -9.35 2.82 -19.98
N VAL A 215 -8.68 2.13 -19.06
CA VAL A 215 -8.97 0.71 -18.79
C VAL A 215 -9.90 0.62 -17.60
N ALA A 216 -11.06 -0.01 -17.82
CA ALA A 216 -12.06 -0.21 -16.78
C ALA A 216 -11.54 -1.17 -15.70
N ALA A 217 -11.62 -0.72 -14.45
CA ALA A 217 -11.33 -1.50 -13.26
C ALA A 217 -12.41 -1.24 -12.21
N ARG A 218 -12.32 -1.96 -11.09
CA ARG A 218 -13.12 -1.68 -9.89
C ARG A 218 -12.21 -1.42 -8.71
N GLN A 219 -12.77 -0.78 -7.70
CA GLN A 219 -12.15 -0.67 -6.38
C GLN A 219 -13.26 -0.84 -5.34
N LEU A 220 -12.88 -1.27 -4.13
CA LEU A 220 -13.84 -1.31 -3.02
C LEU A 220 -14.36 0.12 -2.74
N GLU A 221 -15.64 0.21 -2.37
CA GLU A 221 -16.20 1.43 -1.80
C GLU A 221 -15.51 1.75 -0.47
N PRO A 222 -15.51 3.02 -0.02
CA PRO A 222 -14.73 3.44 1.15
C PRO A 222 -14.94 2.60 2.42
N SER A 223 -16.18 2.17 2.70
CA SER A 223 -16.50 1.34 3.87
C SER A 223 -15.93 -0.08 3.76
N ALA A 224 -16.04 -0.70 2.57
CA ALA A 224 -15.48 -2.02 2.30
C ALA A 224 -13.94 -1.98 2.27
N GLN A 225 -13.36 -0.94 1.68
CA GLN A 225 -11.92 -0.70 1.68
C GLN A 225 -11.39 -0.53 3.11
N LEU A 226 -12.06 0.27 3.94
CA LEU A 226 -11.65 0.48 5.33
C LEU A 226 -11.64 -0.84 6.11
N LEU A 227 -12.72 -1.63 5.98
CA LEU A 227 -12.82 -2.91 6.68
C LEU A 227 -11.74 -3.91 6.20
N HIS A 228 -11.49 -3.98 4.89
CA HIS A 228 -10.39 -4.77 4.34
C HIS A 228 -9.02 -4.34 4.88
N LEU A 229 -8.73 -3.03 4.91
CA LEU A 229 -7.46 -2.51 5.41
C LEU A 229 -7.27 -2.75 6.91
N CYS A 230 -8.33 -2.60 7.72
CA CYS A 230 -8.28 -2.89 9.15
C CYS A 230 -8.02 -4.38 9.42
N ALA A 231 -8.72 -5.26 8.69
CA ALA A 231 -8.50 -6.69 8.80
C ALA A 231 -7.10 -7.08 8.32
N HIS A 232 -6.62 -6.51 7.21
CA HIS A 232 -5.28 -6.79 6.71
C HIS A 232 -4.20 -6.42 7.73
N LEU A 233 -4.32 -5.24 8.37
CA LEU A 233 -3.43 -4.82 9.44
C LEU A 233 -3.48 -5.77 10.65
N ALA A 234 -4.67 -6.13 11.11
CA ALA A 234 -4.85 -6.97 12.30
C ALA A 234 -4.39 -8.42 12.10
N LEU A 235 -4.59 -8.98 10.91
CA LEU A 235 -4.40 -10.41 10.65
C LEU A 235 -3.04 -10.72 10.03
N HIS A 236 -2.50 -9.85 9.18
CA HIS A 236 -1.20 -10.08 8.52
C HIS A 236 -0.02 -9.37 9.20
N HIS A 237 -0.25 -8.24 9.90
CA HIS A 237 0.80 -7.52 10.63
C HIS A 237 0.66 -7.57 12.16
N GLY A 238 -0.48 -8.04 12.68
CA GLY A 238 -0.81 -8.03 14.11
C GLY A 238 -0.39 -9.26 14.92
N ARG A 239 0.24 -10.28 14.32
CA ARG A 239 0.76 -11.46 15.04
C ARG A 239 2.29 -11.43 15.16
N PRO A 240 2.87 -10.81 16.18
CA PRO A 240 4.16 -11.28 16.70
C PRO A 240 3.92 -12.66 17.33
N GLY A 241 4.68 -13.67 16.86
CA GLY A 241 4.75 -15.06 17.33
C GLY A 241 3.72 -15.54 18.36
N HIS A 242 2.90 -16.53 17.98
CA HIS A 242 2.41 -17.47 18.97
C HIS A 242 3.54 -18.46 19.34
N PRO A 243 3.57 -18.92 20.62
CA PRO A 243 4.73 -19.51 21.30
C PRO A 243 5.31 -20.77 20.65
#